data_AF-A0A7W1YCV2-F1
#
_entry.id   AF-A0A7W1YCV2-F1
#
_cell.length_a   1.000
_cell.length_b   1.000
_cell.length_c   1.000
_cell.angle_alpha   90.00
_cell.angle_beta   90.00
_cell.angle_gamma   90.00
#
_symmetry.space_group_name_H-M   'P 1'
#
loop_
_entity.id
_entity.type
_entity.pdbx_description
1 polymer ?
#
loop_
_entity_poly.entity_id
_entity_poly.type
_entity_poly.pdbx_seq_one_letter_code
_entity_poly.pdbx_strand_id
1 'polypeptide(L)'
;MNGKKTLNFDPNKGTVNAPWMSWGPYIWANGLVVPSTSGHTWSCQDIQDDGSHPTRTTGKEESATQVINFFKTDPTTAPWFLAK
;
A
#
# COMPACT_ATOMS: atom_id res chain seq x y z
N MET A 1 3.21 -20.30 -8.93
CA MET A 1 3.45 -19.31 -10.01
C MET A 1 4.96 -19.19 -10.19
N ASN A 2 5.52 -19.68 -11.31
CA ASN A 2 6.95 -19.65 -11.56
C ASN A 2 7.29 -18.34 -12.29
N GLY A 3 7.83 -17.35 -11.57
CA GLY A 3 8.04 -15.99 -12.09
C GLY A 3 8.83 -15.95 -13.41
N LYS A 4 8.36 -15.16 -14.39
CA LYS A 4 9.04 -14.97 -15.67
C LYS A 4 10.27 -14.07 -15.47
N LYS A 5 11.44 -14.48 -15.97
CA LYS A 5 12.70 -13.70 -15.91
C LYS A 5 12.58 -12.29 -16.51
N THR A 6 11.67 -12.11 -17.47
CA THR A 6 11.41 -10.80 -18.10
C THR A 6 10.66 -9.82 -17.20
N LEU A 7 10.08 -10.28 -16.09
CA LEU A 7 9.45 -9.46 -15.05
C LEU A 7 10.44 -9.18 -13.91
N ASN A 8 11.66 -8.74 -14.25
CA ASN A 8 12.67 -8.31 -13.28
C ASN A 8 12.76 -6.77 -13.27
N PHE A 9 13.07 -6.23 -12.09
CA PHE A 9 13.32 -4.80 -11.87
C PHE A 9 14.79 -4.51 -11.55
N ASP A 10 15.60 -5.54 -11.36
CA ASP A 10 16.99 -5.46 -10.94
C ASP A 10 17.90 -5.65 -12.16
N PRO A 11 18.61 -4.61 -12.62
CA PRO A 11 19.46 -4.69 -13.81
C PRO A 11 20.60 -5.70 -13.66
N ASN A 12 20.96 -6.11 -12.44
CA ASN A 12 21.93 -7.18 -12.22
C ASN A 12 21.38 -8.58 -12.57
N LYS A 13 20.05 -8.71 -12.77
CA LYS A 13 19.37 -9.95 -13.14
C LYS A 13 19.01 -10.03 -14.63
N GLY A 14 19.47 -9.07 -15.44
CA GLY A 14 19.27 -9.01 -16.89
C GLY A 14 18.57 -7.73 -17.34
N THR A 15 18.19 -7.67 -18.61
CA THR A 15 17.46 -6.51 -19.17
C THR A 15 16.14 -6.29 -18.41
N VAL A 16 15.95 -5.08 -17.88
CA VAL A 16 14.71 -4.64 -17.24
C VAL A 16 13.70 -4.27 -18.32
N ASN A 17 12.62 -5.04 -18.43
CA ASN A 17 11.57 -4.85 -19.43
C ASN A 17 10.21 -4.44 -18.83
N ALA A 18 10.08 -4.45 -17.50
CA ALA A 18 8.83 -4.19 -16.81
C ALA A 18 9.04 -3.18 -15.66
N PRO A 19 8.10 -2.24 -15.47
CA PRO A 19 8.12 -1.38 -14.30
C PRO A 19 7.85 -2.18 -13.04
N TRP A 20 8.43 -1.74 -11.92
CA TRP A 20 8.16 -2.28 -10.60
C TRP A 20 7.30 -1.32 -9.79
N MET A 21 6.27 -1.87 -9.14
CA MET A 21 5.39 -1.13 -8.23
C MET A 21 5.55 -1.75 -6.85
N SER A 22 6.22 -1.02 -5.96
CA SER A 22 6.50 -1.46 -4.59
C SER A 22 5.34 -1.26 -3.64
N TRP A 23 4.36 -0.44 -4.03
CA TRP A 23 3.22 -0.12 -3.20
C TRP A 23 1.96 0.17 -4.01
N GLY A 24 0.84 -0.22 -3.41
CA GLY A 24 -0.48 0.28 -3.72
C GLY A 24 -1.26 0.41 -2.42
N PRO A 25 -2.28 1.28 -2.36
CA PRO A 25 -3.10 1.41 -1.17
C PRO A 25 -3.74 0.07 -0.82
N TYR A 26 -3.79 -0.26 0.47
CA TYR A 26 -4.50 -1.45 0.93
C TYR A 26 -6.00 -1.14 0.93
N ILE A 27 -6.62 -1.31 -0.23
CA ILE A 27 -8.02 -0.92 -0.48
C ILE A 27 -9.04 -1.97 -0.07
N TRP A 28 -8.61 -3.12 0.46
CA TRP A 28 -9.52 -4.19 0.83
C TRP A 28 -9.72 -4.28 2.34
N ALA A 29 -10.96 -4.41 2.77
CA ALA A 29 -11.32 -4.87 4.11
C ALA A 29 -12.68 -5.54 4.12
N ASN A 30 -12.95 -6.29 5.18
CA ASN A 30 -14.24 -6.90 5.46
C ASN A 30 -14.93 -6.19 6.64
N GLY A 31 -15.11 -4.88 6.51
CA GLY A 31 -15.62 -4.04 7.60
C GLY A 31 -14.73 -4.13 8.85
N LEU A 32 -15.37 -4.47 9.98
CA LEU A 32 -14.70 -4.67 11.28
C LEU A 32 -14.10 -6.07 11.46
N VAL A 33 -14.24 -6.96 10.48
CA VAL A 33 -13.63 -8.30 10.54
C VAL A 33 -12.18 -8.20 10.11
N VAL A 34 -11.27 -8.28 11.08
CA VAL A 34 -9.82 -8.24 10.86
C VAL A 34 -9.37 -9.51 10.12
N PRO A 35 -8.80 -9.41 8.91
CA PRO A 35 -8.18 -10.53 8.24
C PRO A 35 -6.85 -10.89 8.91
N SER A 36 -6.59 -12.18 9.10
CA SER A 36 -5.43 -12.68 9.87
C SER A 36 -4.06 -12.36 9.26
N THR A 37 -4.00 -11.94 7.99
CA THR A 37 -2.75 -11.73 7.25
C THR A 37 -2.38 -10.26 7.04
N SER A 38 -3.31 -9.33 7.27
CA SER A 38 -3.14 -7.91 6.89
C SER A 38 -3.67 -6.90 7.92
N GLY A 39 -4.48 -7.33 8.89
CA GLY A 39 -4.72 -6.55 10.11
C GLY A 39 -5.53 -5.26 9.97
N HIS A 40 -6.12 -4.97 8.81
CA HIS A 40 -6.79 -3.69 8.55
C HIS A 40 -8.31 -3.83 8.48
N THR A 41 -9.01 -2.84 9.02
CA THR A 41 -10.48 -2.76 9.09
C THR A 41 -10.93 -1.39 8.61
N TRP A 42 -12.13 -1.33 8.03
CA TRP A 42 -12.83 -0.06 7.76
C TRP A 42 -14.15 -0.08 8.52
N SER A 43 -14.36 0.89 9.40
CA SER A 43 -15.67 1.07 10.04
C SER A 43 -16.60 1.89 9.15
N CYS A 44 -17.90 1.88 9.48
CA CYS A 44 -18.84 2.79 8.82
C CYS A 44 -18.52 4.27 9.09
N GLN A 45 -17.73 4.61 10.12
CA GLN A 45 -17.27 5.99 10.34
C GLN A 45 -16.13 6.40 9.38
N ASP A 46 -15.44 5.42 8.79
CA ASP A 46 -14.28 5.67 7.93
C ASP A 46 -14.65 5.82 6.45
N ILE A 47 -15.84 5.37 6.07
CA ILE A 47 -16.36 5.38 4.69
C ILE A 47 -17.62 6.26 4.61
N GLN A 48 -17.76 7.02 3.52
CA GLN A 48 -18.96 7.81 3.22
C GLN A 48 -20.14 6.92 2.82
N ASP A 49 -21.34 7.49 2.75
CA ASP A 49 -22.58 6.77 2.43
C ASP A 49 -22.58 6.10 1.03
N ASP A 50 -21.61 6.43 0.17
CA ASP A 50 -21.39 5.77 -1.12
C ASP A 50 -20.61 4.45 -1.05
N GLY A 51 -20.17 4.06 0.15
CA GLY A 51 -19.50 2.80 0.40
C GLY A 51 -18.08 2.71 -0.16
N SER A 52 -17.49 3.80 -0.66
CA SER A 52 -16.16 3.79 -1.29
C SER A 52 -15.25 4.93 -0.88
N HIS A 53 -15.76 6.14 -0.69
CA HIS A 53 -14.90 7.28 -0.38
C HIS A 53 -14.59 7.37 1.12
N PRO A 54 -13.34 7.65 1.51
CA PRO A 54 -13.01 7.86 2.91
C PRO A 54 -13.66 9.14 3.46
N THR A 55 -14.11 9.10 4.71
CA THR A 55 -14.62 10.28 5.41
C THR A 55 -13.51 11.30 5.64
N ARG A 56 -13.89 12.58 5.77
CA ARG A 56 -12.94 13.66 6.06
C ARG A 56 -12.32 13.54 7.45
N THR A 57 -13.03 12.94 8.40
CA THR A 57 -12.68 12.91 9.82
C THR A 57 -11.73 11.79 10.19
N THR A 58 -11.92 10.57 9.66
CA THR A 58 -11.12 9.42 10.08
C THR A 58 -10.52 8.66 8.89
N GLY A 59 -11.32 8.33 7.86
CA GLY A 59 -10.84 7.50 6.75
C GLY A 59 -9.69 8.09 5.94
N LYS A 60 -9.68 9.42 5.73
CA LYS A 60 -8.56 10.09 5.03
C LYS A 60 -7.27 10.09 5.85
N GLU A 61 -7.38 10.27 7.17
CA GLU A 61 -6.22 10.25 8.07
C GLU A 61 -5.62 8.85 8.16
N GLU A 62 -6.47 7.83 8.22
CA GLU A 62 -6.03 6.44 8.19
C GLU A 62 -5.31 6.10 6.87
N SER A 63 -5.89 6.51 5.74
CA SER A 63 -5.26 6.35 4.41
C SER A 63 -3.90 7.06 4.35
N ALA A 64 -3.81 8.30 4.82
CA ALA A 64 -2.57 9.06 4.84
C ALA A 64 -1.51 8.41 5.73
N THR A 65 -1.93 7.86 6.87
CA THR A 65 -1.04 7.15 7.81
C THR A 65 -0.43 5.92 7.15
N GLN A 66 -1.20 5.13 6.40
CA GLN A 66 -0.67 3.98 5.66
C GLN A 66 0.39 4.39 4.64
N VAL A 67 0.13 5.47 3.88
CA VAL A 67 1.07 6.00 2.88
C VAL A 67 2.36 6.49 3.53
N ILE A 68 2.25 7.28 4.61
CA ILE A 68 3.41 7.82 5.32
C ILE A 68 4.21 6.67 5.95
N ASN A 69 3.54 5.68 6.54
CA ASN A 69 4.21 4.52 7.12
C ASN A 69 4.99 3.75 6.06
N PHE A 70 4.39 3.47 4.91
CA PHE A 70 5.10 2.86 3.78
C PHE A 70 6.37 3.65 3.42
N PHE A 71 6.23 4.97 3.22
CA PHE A 71 7.39 5.79 2.85
C PHE A 71 8.51 5.78 3.88
N LYS A 72 8.16 5.72 5.17
CA LYS A 72 9.12 5.72 6.28
C LYS A 72 9.77 4.37 6.55
N THR A 73 9.13 3.25 6.22
CA THR A 73 9.57 1.92 6.67
C THR A 73 9.95 0.97 5.55
N ASP A 74 9.47 1.19 4.33
CA ASP A 74 9.82 0.31 3.21
C ASP A 74 11.27 0.57 2.78
N PRO A 75 12.11 -0.48 2.61
CA PRO A 75 13.53 -0.33 2.26
C PRO A 75 13.76 0.35 0.90
N THR A 76 12.74 0.42 0.04
CA THR A 76 12.83 1.02 -1.28
C THR A 76 12.38 2.47 -1.31
N THR A 77 11.81 2.97 -0.21
CA THR A 77 11.44 4.39 -0.06
C THR A 77 12.13 5.11 1.08
N ALA A 78 12.34 4.44 2.20
CA ALA A 78 12.90 5.05 3.41
C ALA A 78 14.25 5.77 3.18
N PRO A 79 15.21 5.25 2.38
CA PRO A 79 16.50 5.92 2.19
C PRO A 79 16.40 7.33 1.58
N TRP A 80 15.48 7.55 0.63
CA TRP A 80 15.31 8.87 0.00
C TRP A 80 14.22 9.70 0.68
N PHE A 81 13.19 9.09 1.24
CA PHE A 81 12.11 9.83 1.91
C PHE A 81 12.55 10.44 3.24
N LEU A 82 13.47 9.79 3.96
CA LEU A 82 14.02 10.26 5.23
C LEU A 82 15.33 11.03 5.08
N ALA A 83 15.88 11.13 3.86
CA ALA A 83 17.02 11.97 3.59
C ALA A 83 16.63 13.46 3.78
N LYS A 84 17.52 14.23 4.41
CA LYS A 84 17.33 15.66 4.65
C LYS A 84 17.77 16.50 3.46
#